data_AF-A0A3C7WD83-F1
#
_entry.id   AF-A0A3C7WD83-F1
#
_cell.length_a   1.000
_cell.length_b   1.000
_cell.length_c   1.000
_cell.angle_alpha   90.00
_cell.angle_beta   90.00
_cell.angle_gamma   90.00
#
_symmetry.space_group_name_H-M   'P 1'
#
loop_
_entity.id
_entity.type
_entity.pdbx_description
1 polymer ?
#
loop_
_entity_poly.entity_id
_entity_poly.type
_entity_poly.pdbx_seq_one_letter_code
_entity_poly.pdbx_strand_id
1 'polypeptide(L)'
;MREGALFTYSGIASNDGDLMGFIADCKAAGKDPQAEMKATGFRPNLKKRGTVRAVSDGRYTFSRYFSPMEHHTPRNLDELYAYNDLELYDRHSDPVEVNNLANDREANGELVLAMNAKLQALIDREIGGDDGSELPEVAGIDWALPQDRYD
;
A
#
# COMPACT_ATOMS: atom_id res chain seq x y z
N MET A 1 12.86 20.73 13.96
CA MET A 1 11.51 20.19 13.65
C MET A 1 11.69 18.87 12.92
N ARG A 2 10.79 17.88 13.10
CA ARG A 2 10.78 16.66 12.27
C ARG A 2 10.22 17.01 10.88
N GLU A 3 10.74 16.37 9.84
CA GLU A 3 10.28 16.56 8.44
C GLU A 3 8.89 15.96 8.18
N GLY A 4 8.48 15.00 9.00
CA GLY A 4 7.17 14.38 9.00
C GLY A 4 7.14 13.18 9.94
N ALA A 5 5.98 12.55 10.05
CA ALA A 5 5.77 11.27 10.72
C ALA A 5 5.45 10.20 9.67
N LEU A 6 6.25 9.14 9.64
CA LEU A 6 6.03 7.96 8.80
C LEU A 6 4.98 7.04 9.42
N PHE A 7 4.07 6.53 8.59
CA PHE A 7 3.17 5.45 8.93
C PHE A 7 3.26 4.35 7.87
N THR A 8 3.37 3.10 8.30
CA THR A 8 3.42 1.93 7.41
C THR A 8 2.48 0.85 7.91
N TYR A 9 1.84 0.15 6.97
CA TYR A 9 1.02 -1.01 7.28
C TYR A 9 1.07 -2.00 6.12
N SER A 10 1.46 -3.24 6.44
CA SER A 10 1.51 -4.39 5.51
C SER A 10 0.74 -5.56 6.12
N GLY A 11 -0.58 -5.54 6.02
CA GLY A 11 -1.46 -6.57 6.58
C GLY A 11 -1.80 -7.68 5.58
N ILE A 12 -0.89 -8.63 5.31
CA ILE A 12 -1.14 -9.72 4.33
C ILE A 12 -2.44 -10.49 4.64
N ALA A 13 -2.68 -10.81 5.91
CA ALA A 13 -3.86 -11.57 6.32
C ALA A 13 -5.19 -10.84 6.08
N SER A 14 -5.16 -9.51 6.04
CA SER A 14 -6.32 -8.63 5.82
C SER A 14 -6.34 -7.99 4.43
N ASN A 15 -5.36 -8.27 3.57
CA ASN A 15 -5.27 -7.71 2.21
C ASN A 15 -6.48 -8.09 1.34
N ASP A 16 -7.03 -9.27 1.60
CA ASP A 16 -8.20 -9.78 0.90
C ASP A 16 -9.32 -10.17 1.87
N GLY A 17 -10.41 -9.39 1.89
CA GLY A 17 -11.60 -9.67 2.69
C GLY A 17 -12.27 -11.01 2.35
N ASP A 18 -12.06 -11.54 1.14
CA ASP A 18 -12.63 -12.81 0.70
C ASP A 18 -12.05 -13.99 1.52
N LEU A 19 -10.82 -13.87 2.02
CA LEU A 19 -10.23 -14.85 2.94
C LEU A 19 -11.01 -14.93 4.25
N MET A 20 -11.39 -13.78 4.82
CA MET A 20 -12.16 -13.74 6.07
C MET A 20 -13.57 -14.28 5.87
N GLY A 21 -14.21 -13.94 4.75
CA GLY A 21 -15.50 -14.51 4.36
C GLY A 21 -15.43 -16.03 4.23
N PHE A 22 -14.44 -16.54 3.49
CA PHE A 22 -14.21 -17.98 3.33
C PHE A 22 -14.02 -18.70 4.67
N ILE A 23 -13.20 -18.14 5.56
CA ILE A 23 -12.95 -18.72 6.89
C ILE A 23 -14.23 -18.71 7.73
N ALA A 24 -15.02 -17.64 7.68
CA ALA A 24 -16.27 -17.53 8.40
C ALA A 24 -17.28 -18.59 7.92
N ASP A 25 -17.43 -18.76 6.61
CA ASP A 25 -18.32 -19.76 6.02
C ASP A 25 -17.92 -21.19 6.39
N CYS A 26 -16.61 -21.50 6.33
CA CYS A 26 -16.10 -22.80 6.77
C CYS A 26 -16.43 -23.08 8.23
N LYS A 27 -16.18 -22.11 9.11
CA LYS A 27 -16.47 -22.24 10.55
C LYS A 27 -17.97 -22.37 10.82
N ALA A 28 -18.81 -21.60 10.13
CA ALA A 28 -20.27 -21.70 10.23
C ALA A 28 -20.79 -23.09 9.80
N ALA A 29 -20.13 -23.72 8.83
CA ALA A 29 -20.42 -25.08 8.40
C ALA A 29 -19.75 -26.18 9.25
N GLY A 30 -19.02 -25.83 10.32
CA GLY A 30 -18.30 -26.79 11.16
C GLY A 30 -17.10 -27.47 10.48
N LYS A 31 -16.56 -26.86 9.41
CA LYS A 31 -15.43 -27.36 8.63
C LYS A 31 -14.13 -26.71 9.06
N ASP A 32 -13.02 -27.42 8.89
CA ASP A 32 -11.67 -26.86 9.06
C ASP A 32 -11.30 -25.99 7.84
N PRO A 33 -11.05 -24.67 8.01
CA PRO A 33 -10.75 -23.79 6.88
C PRO A 33 -9.49 -24.19 6.11
N GLN A 34 -8.45 -24.73 6.77
CA GLN A 34 -7.22 -25.11 6.08
C GLN A 34 -7.45 -26.30 5.14
N ALA A 35 -8.16 -27.32 5.60
CA ALA A 35 -8.57 -28.44 4.77
C ALA A 35 -9.42 -28.00 3.57
N GLU A 36 -10.38 -27.10 3.77
CA GLU A 36 -11.23 -26.59 2.69
C GLU A 36 -10.47 -25.72 1.69
N MET A 37 -9.54 -24.86 2.13
CA MET A 37 -8.66 -24.12 1.22
C MET A 37 -7.82 -25.05 0.35
N LYS A 38 -7.33 -26.16 0.91
CA LYS A 38 -6.59 -27.18 0.16
C LYS A 38 -7.48 -27.91 -0.83
N ALA A 39 -8.68 -28.29 -0.42
CA ALA A 39 -9.63 -29.05 -1.25
C ALA A 39 -10.18 -28.23 -2.43
N THR A 40 -10.49 -26.96 -2.19
CA THR A 40 -11.05 -26.03 -3.20
C THR A 40 -9.97 -25.35 -4.03
N GLY A 41 -8.73 -25.33 -3.56
CA GLY A 41 -7.66 -24.56 -4.18
C GLY A 41 -7.78 -23.05 -3.95
N PHE A 42 -8.64 -22.60 -3.03
CA PHE A 42 -8.80 -21.18 -2.71
C PHE A 42 -7.46 -20.53 -2.33
N ARG A 43 -7.20 -19.34 -2.89
CA ARG A 43 -6.03 -18.51 -2.58
C ARG A 43 -6.50 -17.06 -2.43
N PRO A 44 -6.06 -16.34 -1.38
CA PRO A 44 -6.35 -14.92 -1.26
C PRO A 44 -5.74 -14.16 -2.45
N ASN A 45 -6.46 -13.15 -2.94
CA ASN A 45 -6.00 -12.26 -3.99
C ASN A 45 -5.03 -11.22 -3.43
N LEU A 46 -3.74 -11.53 -3.47
CA LEU A 46 -2.67 -10.63 -3.04
C LEU A 46 -2.44 -9.44 -3.99
N LYS A 47 -3.13 -9.39 -5.15
CA LYS A 47 -3.05 -8.25 -6.07
C LYS A 47 -3.90 -7.04 -5.62
N LYS A 48 -4.76 -7.20 -4.60
CA LYS A 48 -5.51 -6.07 -4.03
C LYS A 48 -4.53 -5.09 -3.35
N ARG A 49 -4.79 -3.79 -3.45
CA ARG A 49 -3.93 -2.70 -2.93
C ARG A 49 -4.21 -2.42 -1.44
N GLY A 50 -3.88 -3.38 -0.58
CA GLY A 50 -4.12 -3.27 0.87
C GLY A 50 -2.91 -2.82 1.70
N THR A 51 -1.73 -2.69 1.08
CA THR A 51 -0.51 -2.23 1.77
C THR A 51 -0.40 -0.72 1.64
N VAL A 52 -0.05 -0.01 2.71
CA VAL A 52 0.05 1.46 2.72
C VAL A 52 1.40 1.95 3.25
N ARG A 53 1.87 3.02 2.63
CA ARG A 53 2.91 3.91 3.15
C ARG A 53 2.35 5.32 3.18
N ALA A 54 2.53 6.02 4.29
CA ALA A 54 2.00 7.37 4.46
C ALA A 54 2.96 8.27 5.23
N VAL A 55 2.88 9.57 4.95
CA VAL A 55 3.60 10.63 5.66
C VAL A 55 2.62 11.73 6.04
N SER A 56 2.75 12.25 7.26
CA SER A 56 2.14 13.52 7.66
C SER A 56 3.21 14.53 8.07
N ASP A 57 3.25 15.70 7.45
CA ASP A 57 4.25 16.75 7.74
C ASP A 57 3.74 17.88 8.65
N GLY A 58 2.53 17.71 9.19
CA GLY A 58 1.84 18.69 10.02
C GLY A 58 0.84 19.56 9.25
N ARG A 59 1.00 19.72 7.93
CA ARG A 59 -0.02 20.34 7.06
C ARG A 59 -0.64 19.31 6.14
N TYR A 60 0.19 18.57 5.42
CA TYR A 60 -0.25 17.59 4.44
C TYR A 60 -0.15 16.17 4.98
N THR A 61 -1.17 15.35 4.67
CA THR A 61 -1.09 13.89 4.77
C THR A 61 -1.05 13.34 3.36
N PHE A 62 -0.05 12.52 3.05
CA PHE A 62 0.06 11.80 1.78
C PHE A 62 0.14 10.30 2.05
N SER A 63 -0.66 9.51 1.35
CA SER A 63 -0.69 8.05 1.43
C SER A 63 -0.64 7.45 0.03
N ARG A 64 0.07 6.33 -0.10
CA ARG A 64 0.02 5.47 -1.29
C ARG A 64 -0.32 4.04 -0.87
N TYR A 65 -1.34 3.48 -1.51
CA TYR A 65 -1.77 2.10 -1.33
C TYR A 65 -1.35 1.27 -2.53
N PHE A 66 -0.75 0.10 -2.31
CA PHE A 66 -0.24 -0.76 -3.37
C PHE A 66 -0.42 -2.23 -3.01
N SER A 67 -0.28 -3.10 -4.01
CA SER A 67 -0.34 -4.54 -3.81
C SER A 67 0.91 -4.98 -3.02
N PRO A 68 0.79 -5.89 -2.04
CA PRO A 68 1.97 -6.52 -1.43
C PRO A 68 2.84 -7.28 -2.43
N MET A 69 2.35 -7.59 -3.64
CA MET A 69 3.14 -8.19 -4.73
C MET A 69 3.88 -7.14 -5.59
N GLU A 70 3.73 -5.87 -5.26
CA GLU A 70 4.21 -4.75 -6.07
C GLU A 70 4.95 -3.73 -5.20
N HIS A 71 5.86 -4.15 -4.31
CA HIS A 71 6.73 -3.21 -3.59
C HIS A 71 7.61 -2.41 -4.56
N HIS A 72 7.68 -1.09 -4.38
CA HIS A 72 8.38 -0.19 -5.31
C HIS A 72 8.64 1.22 -4.74
N THR A 73 9.51 1.96 -5.45
CA THR A 73 9.91 3.35 -5.15
C THR A 73 9.58 4.27 -6.34
N PRO A 74 8.35 4.80 -6.43
CA PRO A 74 7.88 5.62 -7.55
C PRO A 74 8.71 6.90 -7.75
N ARG A 75 9.20 7.15 -8.96
CA ARG A 75 10.06 8.32 -9.26
C ARG A 75 9.31 9.45 -9.95
N ASN A 76 8.14 9.17 -10.51
CA ASN A 76 7.34 10.14 -11.26
C ASN A 76 5.84 9.91 -11.03
N LEU A 77 5.02 10.83 -11.56
CA LEU A 77 3.57 10.76 -11.44
C LEU A 77 2.98 9.55 -12.17
N ASP A 78 3.50 9.19 -13.34
CA ASP A 78 2.95 8.04 -14.08
C ASP A 78 3.09 6.75 -13.29
N GLU A 79 4.26 6.50 -12.69
CA GLU A 79 4.48 5.36 -11.80
C GLU A 79 3.58 5.42 -10.56
N LEU A 80 3.45 6.59 -9.92
CA LEU A 80 2.59 6.75 -8.75
C LEU A 80 1.15 6.34 -9.04
N TYR A 81 0.54 6.90 -10.09
CA TYR A 81 -0.86 6.62 -10.43
C TYR A 81 -1.05 5.26 -11.11
N ALA A 82 -0.02 4.69 -11.75
CA ALA A 82 -0.11 3.37 -12.34
C ALA A 82 -0.17 2.27 -11.27
N TYR A 83 0.67 2.38 -10.22
CA TYR A 83 0.89 1.30 -9.24
C TYR A 83 0.31 1.57 -7.86
N ASN A 84 -0.26 2.76 -7.62
CA ASN A 84 -0.83 3.09 -6.32
C ASN A 84 -2.23 3.69 -6.44
N ASP A 85 -3.02 3.49 -5.38
CA ASP A 85 -4.14 4.37 -5.08
C ASP A 85 -3.63 5.46 -4.13
N LEU A 86 -3.88 6.73 -4.46
CA LEU A 86 -3.25 7.87 -3.79
C LEU A 86 -4.25 8.67 -2.96
N GLU A 87 -3.80 9.11 -1.80
CA GLU A 87 -4.49 10.11 -0.98
C GLU A 87 -3.56 11.27 -0.68
N LEU A 88 -4.08 12.50 -0.82
CA LEU A 88 -3.37 13.71 -0.42
C LEU A 88 -4.38 14.72 0.16
N TYR A 89 -4.18 15.12 1.41
CA TYR A 89 -5.07 16.05 2.11
C TYR A 89 -4.27 17.23 2.68
N ASP A 90 -4.80 18.46 2.55
CA ASP A 90 -4.34 19.63 3.31
C ASP A 90 -5.16 19.75 4.60
N ARG A 91 -4.63 19.24 5.70
CA ARG A 91 -5.32 19.20 7.01
C ARG A 91 -5.58 20.57 7.61
N HIS A 92 -4.94 21.62 7.10
CA HIS A 92 -5.19 22.96 7.58
C HIS A 92 -6.49 23.54 7.00
N SER A 93 -6.71 23.36 5.70
CA SER A 93 -7.96 23.77 5.04
C SER A 93 -9.06 22.71 5.09
N ASP A 94 -8.68 21.44 5.25
CA ASP A 94 -9.56 20.27 5.26
C ASP A 94 -9.20 19.33 6.44
N PRO A 95 -9.49 19.74 7.69
CA PRO A 95 -9.10 18.97 8.88
C PRO A 95 -9.82 17.63 9.03
N VAL A 96 -10.87 17.41 8.24
CA VAL A 96 -11.66 16.16 8.21
C VAL A 96 -11.31 15.27 7.03
N GLU A 97 -10.32 15.65 6.21
CA GLU A 97 -9.74 14.83 5.12
C GLU A 97 -10.81 14.30 4.14
N VAL A 98 -11.71 15.19 3.69
CA VAL A 98 -12.80 14.86 2.76
C VAL A 98 -12.41 15.13 1.30
N ASN A 99 -11.52 16.07 1.06
CA ASN A 99 -11.12 16.50 -0.28
C ASN A 99 -9.74 15.94 -0.66
N ASN A 100 -9.73 14.78 -1.32
CA ASN A 100 -8.49 14.17 -1.81
C ASN A 100 -7.93 14.95 -3.01
N LEU A 101 -6.88 15.74 -2.76
CA LEU A 101 -6.17 16.55 -3.75
C LEU A 101 -5.47 15.70 -4.82
N ALA A 102 -5.12 14.45 -4.51
CA ALA A 102 -4.47 13.56 -5.48
C ALA A 102 -5.41 13.17 -6.64
N ASN A 103 -6.72 13.40 -6.54
CA ASN A 103 -7.63 13.14 -7.66
C ASN A 103 -7.43 14.11 -8.83
N ASP A 104 -6.95 15.33 -8.58
CA ASP A 104 -6.63 16.31 -9.62
C ASP A 104 -5.12 16.33 -9.87
N ARG A 105 -4.69 15.42 -10.75
CA ARG A 105 -3.29 15.24 -11.13
C ARG A 105 -2.69 16.49 -11.77
N GLU A 106 -3.48 17.24 -12.54
CA GLU A 106 -3.00 18.44 -13.23
C GLU A 106 -2.74 19.57 -12.24
N ALA A 107 -3.67 19.81 -11.32
CA ALA A 107 -3.53 20.89 -10.34
C ALA A 107 -2.52 20.57 -9.23
N ASN A 108 -2.41 19.30 -8.80
CA ASN A 108 -1.68 18.93 -7.59
C ASN A 108 -0.44 18.04 -7.84
N GLY A 109 -0.08 17.77 -9.09
CA GLY A 109 1.03 16.87 -9.43
C GLY A 109 2.36 17.22 -8.77
N GLU A 110 2.74 18.50 -8.73
CA GLU A 110 3.97 18.94 -8.05
C GLU A 110 3.94 18.66 -6.54
N LEU A 111 2.79 18.88 -5.90
CA LEU A 111 2.61 18.62 -4.47
C LEU A 111 2.64 17.11 -4.17
N VAL A 112 2.01 16.30 -5.02
CA VAL A 112 2.09 14.83 -4.94
C VAL A 112 3.54 14.36 -5.02
N LEU A 113 4.33 14.86 -5.98
CA LEU A 113 5.75 14.51 -6.10
C LEU A 113 6.56 14.97 -4.88
N ALA A 114 6.31 16.18 -4.39
CA ALA A 114 7.00 16.71 -3.21
C ALA A 114 6.72 15.86 -1.95
N MET A 115 5.47 15.45 -1.75
CA MET A 115 5.10 14.59 -0.62
C MET A 115 5.59 13.15 -0.78
N ASN A 116 5.61 12.61 -2.00
CA ASN A 116 6.23 11.33 -2.29
C ASN A 116 7.75 11.34 -2.01
N ALA A 117 8.46 12.40 -2.40
CA ALA A 117 9.89 12.53 -2.09
C ALA A 117 10.15 12.58 -0.58
N LYS A 118 9.30 13.29 0.18
CA LYS A 118 9.35 13.27 1.65
C LYS A 118 9.11 11.86 2.19
N LEU A 119 8.08 11.17 1.71
CA LEU A 119 7.76 9.80 2.13
C LEU A 119 8.95 8.87 1.91
N GLN A 120 9.57 8.92 0.73
CA GLN A 120 10.73 8.09 0.40
C GLN A 120 11.92 8.38 1.31
N ALA A 121 12.25 9.66 1.54
CA ALA A 121 13.32 10.02 2.46
C ALA A 121 13.08 9.52 3.89
N LEU A 122 11.82 9.48 4.35
CA LEU A 122 11.46 8.90 5.64
C LEU A 122 11.59 7.37 5.66
N ILE A 123 11.12 6.70 4.60
CA ILE A 123 11.26 5.24 4.45
C ILE A 123 12.73 4.84 4.49
N ASP A 124 13.57 5.46 3.66
CA ASP A 124 15.01 5.17 3.58
C ASP A 124 15.70 5.35 4.94
N ARG A 125 15.29 6.37 5.70
CA ARG A 125 15.90 6.71 6.99
C ARG A 125 15.43 5.81 8.13
N GLU A 126 14.15 5.44 8.15
CA GLU A 126 13.50 4.81 9.31
C GLU A 126 13.33 3.29 9.16
N ILE A 127 13.25 2.80 7.92
CA ILE A 127 13.07 1.38 7.58
C ILE A 127 14.28 0.86 6.79
N GLY A 128 14.81 1.68 5.88
CA GLY A 128 15.75 1.25 4.86
C GLY A 128 15.02 1.04 3.54
N GLY A 129 15.24 -0.10 2.87
CA GLY A 129 14.53 -0.42 1.63
C GLY A 129 13.05 -0.79 1.86
N ASP A 130 12.20 -0.45 0.89
CA ASP A 130 10.79 -0.86 0.83
C ASP A 130 10.59 -1.86 -0.33
N ASP A 131 11.28 -3.00 -0.24
CA ASP A 131 11.37 -4.03 -1.28
C ASP A 131 10.61 -5.32 -0.94
N GLY A 132 9.88 -5.35 0.17
CA GLY A 132 9.11 -6.51 0.60
C GLY A 132 9.96 -7.64 1.21
N SER A 133 11.27 -7.41 1.46
CA SER A 133 12.16 -8.38 2.10
C SER A 133 11.74 -8.77 3.53
N GLU A 134 10.84 -8.01 4.15
CA GLU A 134 10.24 -8.35 5.44
C GLU A 134 9.17 -9.47 5.36
N LEU A 135 8.69 -9.79 4.16
CA LEU A 135 7.61 -10.76 3.93
C LEU A 135 8.12 -12.20 3.86
N PRO A 136 7.28 -13.20 4.22
CA PRO A 136 7.71 -14.60 4.23
C PRO A 136 8.05 -15.08 2.82
N GLU A 137 9.00 -16.01 2.72
CA GLU A 137 9.27 -16.73 1.48
C GLU A 137 8.06 -17.61 1.13
N VAL A 138 7.43 -17.30 0.00
CA VAL A 138 6.32 -18.08 -0.55
C VAL A 138 6.69 -18.50 -1.96
N ALA A 139 6.67 -19.81 -2.21
CA ALA A 139 7.07 -20.36 -3.50
C ALA A 139 6.28 -19.73 -4.66
N GLY A 140 7.01 -19.15 -5.63
CA GLY A 140 6.44 -18.53 -6.82
C GLY A 140 5.92 -17.10 -6.63
N ILE A 141 6.19 -16.47 -5.49
CA ILE A 141 5.88 -15.05 -5.25
C ILE A 141 7.19 -14.26 -5.17
N ASP A 142 7.26 -13.20 -5.97
CA ASP A 142 8.17 -12.07 -5.79
C ASP A 142 7.34 -10.90 -5.26
N TRP A 143 7.79 -10.29 -4.18
CA TRP A 143 7.07 -9.22 -3.49
C TRP A 143 7.34 -7.85 -4.12
N ALA A 144 8.43 -7.70 -4.87
CA ALA A 144 8.85 -6.44 -5.48
C ALA A 144 8.44 -6.35 -6.96
N LEU A 145 8.16 -5.13 -7.42
CA LEU A 145 8.16 -4.85 -8.86
C LEU A 145 9.59 -4.94 -9.39
N PRO A 146 9.82 -5.62 -10.54
CA PRO A 146 11.09 -5.58 -11.22
C PRO A 146 11.49 -4.13 -11.54
N GLN A 147 12.68 -3.73 -11.07
CA GLN A 147 13.18 -2.35 -11.21
C GLN A 147 13.53 -1.98 -12.65
N ASP A 148 13.64 -2.95 -13.55
CA ASP A 148 13.89 -2.77 -14.98
C ASP A 148 12.64 -2.41 -15.79
N ARG A 149 11.45 -2.38 -15.16
CA ARG A 149 10.20 -1.97 -15.81
C ARG A 149 9.97 -0.45 -15.85
N TYR A 150 10.94 0.32 -15.38
CA TYR A 150 10.87 1.78 -15.32
C TYR A 150 11.72 2.48 -16.39
N ASP A 151 12.17 1.74 -17.42
CA ASP A 151 12.92 2.23 -18.58
C ASP A 151 12.08 2.19 -19.88
#